data_AF-A0A4S3LKN9-F1
#
_entry.id   AF-A0A4S3LKN9-F1
#
_cell.length_a   1.000
_cell.length_b   1.000
_cell.length_c   1.000
_cell.angle_alpha   90.00
_cell.angle_beta   90.00
_cell.angle_gamma   90.00
#
_symmetry.space_group_name_H-M   'P 1'
#
loop_
_entity.id
_entity.type
_entity.pdbx_description
1 polymer ?
#
loop_
_entity_poly.entity_id
_entity_poly.type
_entity_poly.pdbx_seq_one_letter_code
_entity_poly.pdbx_strand_id
1 'polypeptide(L)'
;MHTDKLQTLIDFLATEPDGTVEDIAREYGIAPLNVIQNLPGSYLFSGAHFDTVWDSITQWGEVTTLVNNDDLILEFHGALPTGTHRHGYFN
;
A
#
# COMPACT_ATOMS: atom_id res chain seq x y z
N MET A 1 -20.93 5.91 17.51
CA MET A 1 -21.08 5.62 16.07
C MET A 1 -19.76 5.36 15.35
N HIS A 2 -18.64 6.05 15.66
CA HIS A 2 -17.36 5.77 14.98
C HIS A 2 -16.61 4.51 15.44
N THR A 3 -16.68 4.16 16.74
CA THR A 3 -15.97 2.99 17.30
C THR A 3 -16.48 1.65 16.75
N ASP A 4 -17.77 1.59 16.42
CA ASP A 4 -18.43 0.37 15.94
C ASP A 4 -17.91 -0.04 14.56
N LYS A 5 -17.71 0.94 13.67
CA LYS A 5 -17.23 0.71 12.30
C LYS A 5 -15.78 0.24 12.22
N LEU A 6 -14.94 0.66 13.18
CA LEU A 6 -13.55 0.20 13.25
C LEU A 6 -13.47 -1.23 13.78
N GLN A 7 -14.27 -1.57 14.80
CA GLN A 7 -14.29 -2.93 15.33
C GLN A 7 -14.80 -3.91 14.28
N THR A 8 -15.87 -3.56 13.53
CA THR A 8 -16.36 -4.42 12.45
C THR A 8 -15.37 -4.56 11.30
N LEU A 9 -14.50 -3.58 11.05
CA LEU A 9 -13.41 -3.71 10.09
C LEU A 9 -12.37 -4.70 10.60
N ILE A 10 -11.92 -4.55 11.85
CA ILE A 10 -10.92 -5.45 12.45
C ILE A 10 -11.42 -6.89 12.46
N ASP A 11 -12.67 -7.11 12.88
CA ASP A 11 -13.28 -8.43 12.92
C ASP A 11 -13.38 -9.04 11.51
N PHE A 12 -13.72 -8.23 10.50
CA PHE A 12 -13.75 -8.65 9.10
C PHE A 12 -12.35 -8.97 8.56
N LEU A 13 -11.35 -8.14 8.79
CA LEU A 13 -9.97 -8.39 8.35
C LEU A 13 -9.37 -9.64 9.01
N ALA A 14 -9.80 -9.97 10.24
CA ALA A 14 -9.40 -11.20 10.93
C ALA A 14 -9.95 -12.48 10.29
N THR A 15 -10.96 -12.39 9.41
CA THR A 15 -11.45 -13.55 8.64
C THR A 15 -10.64 -13.82 7.36
N GLU A 16 -9.54 -13.09 7.13
CA GLU A 16 -8.71 -13.19 5.92
C GLU A 16 -9.54 -13.05 4.63
N PRO A 17 -10.26 -11.93 4.46
CA PRO A 17 -11.18 -11.78 3.34
C PRO A 17 -10.45 -11.72 2.00
N ASP A 18 -11.03 -12.34 0.98
CA ASP A 18 -10.61 -12.18 -0.41
C ASP A 18 -11.06 -10.80 -0.93
N GLY A 19 -10.15 -10.02 -1.51
CA GLY A 19 -10.47 -8.71 -2.08
C GLY A 19 -9.26 -7.77 -2.13
N THR A 20 -9.43 -6.63 -2.79
CA THR A 20 -8.40 -5.57 -2.79
C THR A 20 -8.56 -4.67 -1.57
N VAL A 21 -7.45 -4.07 -1.12
CA VAL A 21 -7.47 -3.11 0.00
C VAL A 21 -8.37 -1.91 -0.34
N GLU A 22 -8.37 -1.49 -1.60
CA GLU A 22 -9.17 -0.39 -2.13
C GLU A 22 -10.67 -0.66 -2.07
N ASP A 23 -11.11 -1.88 -2.39
CA ASP A 23 -12.53 -2.25 -2.33
C ASP A 23 -13.04 -2.26 -0.90
N ILE A 24 -12.27 -2.83 0.03
CA ILE A 24 -12.59 -2.83 1.46
C ILE A 24 -12.64 -1.39 1.98
N ALA A 25 -11.67 -0.55 1.60
CA ALA A 25 -11.65 0.85 1.99
C ALA A 25 -12.89 1.61 1.50
N ARG A 26 -13.34 1.33 0.27
CA ARG A 26 -14.56 1.91 -0.32
C ARG A 26 -15.82 1.47 0.43
N GLU A 27 -15.95 0.18 0.73
CA GLU A 27 -17.08 -0.36 1.49
C GLU A 27 -17.17 0.27 2.90
N TYR A 28 -16.02 0.42 3.55
CA TYR A 28 -15.93 1.05 4.86
C TYR A 28 -15.82 2.58 4.80
N GLY A 29 -15.82 3.22 3.62
CA GLY A 29 -15.74 4.68 3.47
C GLY A 29 -14.55 5.31 4.21
N ILE A 30 -13.38 4.67 4.13
CA ILE A 30 -12.11 5.07 4.76
C ILE A 30 -10.99 5.10 3.73
N ALA A 31 -9.80 5.60 4.09
CA ALA A 31 -8.64 5.52 3.22
C ALA A 31 -8.03 4.11 3.22
N PRO A 32 -7.41 3.65 2.11
CA PRO A 32 -6.70 2.36 2.05
C PRO A 32 -5.66 2.17 3.16
N LEU A 33 -4.96 3.25 3.56
CA LEU A 33 -4.02 3.19 4.68
C LEU A 33 -4.69 2.76 5.99
N ASN A 34 -5.94 3.16 6.24
CA ASN A 34 -6.67 2.74 7.44
C ASN A 34 -6.99 1.24 7.42
N VAL A 35 -7.22 0.65 6.25
CA VAL A 35 -7.37 -0.81 6.12
C VAL A 35 -6.04 -1.49 6.45
N ILE A 36 -4.93 -1.05 5.83
CA ILE A 36 -3.59 -1.62 6.07
C ILE A 36 -3.19 -1.52 7.56
N GLN A 37 -3.48 -0.40 8.22
CA GLN A 37 -3.23 -0.19 9.65
C GLN A 37 -3.93 -1.21 10.57
N ASN A 38 -5.02 -1.83 10.10
CA ASN A 38 -5.81 -2.78 10.87
C ASN A 38 -5.68 -4.22 10.34
N LEU A 39 -4.85 -4.46 9.32
CA LEU A 39 -4.55 -5.83 8.87
C LEU A 39 -3.78 -6.58 9.97
N PRO A 40 -4.16 -7.83 10.29
CA PRO A 40 -3.42 -8.66 11.24
C PRO A 40 -1.94 -8.81 10.86
N GLY A 41 -1.04 -8.54 11.80
CA GLY A 41 0.41 -8.68 11.59
C GLY A 41 1.05 -7.63 10.69
N SER A 42 0.33 -6.55 10.33
CA SER A 42 0.89 -5.44 9.57
C SER A 42 1.93 -4.65 10.39
N TYR A 43 2.97 -4.18 9.71
CA TYR A 43 3.96 -3.26 10.26
C TYR A 43 4.07 -2.05 9.35
N LEU A 44 3.91 -0.87 9.93
CA LEU A 44 4.06 0.41 9.23
C LEU A 44 5.30 1.13 9.73
N PHE A 45 6.06 1.69 8.80
CA PHE A 45 7.20 2.53 9.08
C PHE A 45 7.03 3.90 8.42
N SER A 46 7.77 4.89 8.92
CA SER A 46 7.70 6.25 8.42
C SER A 46 8.13 6.33 6.95
N GLY A 47 7.46 7.20 6.18
CA GLY A 47 7.88 7.55 4.82
C GLY A 47 9.27 8.17 4.73
N ALA A 48 9.86 8.59 5.86
CA ALA A 48 11.26 9.02 5.95
C ALA A 48 12.26 7.93 5.54
N HIS A 49 11.86 6.66 5.50
CA HIS A 49 12.68 5.53 5.06
C HIS A 49 12.57 5.23 3.55
N PHE A 50 11.90 6.08 2.77
CA PHE A 50 11.66 5.86 1.34
C PHE A 50 12.94 5.51 0.57
N ASP A 51 14.00 6.33 0.67
CA ASP A 51 15.24 6.11 -0.07
C ASP A 51 15.89 4.77 0.26
N THR A 52 15.93 4.41 1.54
CA THR A 52 16.49 3.12 2.00
C THR A 52 15.71 1.92 1.46
N VAL A 53 14.38 2.02 1.43
CA VAL A 53 13.51 0.96 0.89
C VAL A 53 13.67 0.87 -0.63
N TRP A 54 13.64 2.00 -1.33
CA TRP A 54 13.80 2.05 -2.78
C TRP A 54 15.14 1.45 -3.20
N ASP A 55 16.23 1.90 -2.59
CA ASP A 55 17.59 1.38 -2.85
C ASP A 55 17.66 -0.13 -2.61
N SER A 56 16.98 -0.66 -1.57
CA SER A 56 16.93 -2.10 -1.33
C SER A 56 16.21 -2.85 -2.45
N ILE A 57 15.04 -2.37 -2.89
CA ILE A 57 14.23 -3.04 -3.92
C ILE A 57 14.98 -3.06 -5.27
N THR A 58 15.78 -2.04 -5.59
CA THR A 58 16.59 -2.05 -6.84
C THR A 58 17.57 -3.23 -6.90
N GLN A 59 17.89 -3.87 -5.76
CA GLN A 59 18.78 -5.03 -5.69
C GLN A 59 18.05 -6.38 -5.79
N TRP A 60 16.72 -6.39 -5.85
CA TRP A 60 15.93 -7.64 -5.84
C TRP A 60 15.85 -8.32 -7.21
N GLY A 61 16.25 -7.63 -8.29
CA GLY A 61 16.05 -8.07 -9.67
C GLY A 61 14.67 -7.66 -10.19
N GLU A 62 14.04 -8.54 -10.96
CA GLU A 62 12.74 -8.28 -11.58
C GLU A 62 11.61 -8.29 -10.54
N VAL A 63 10.79 -7.24 -10.53
CA VAL A 63 9.59 -7.12 -9.69
C VAL A 63 8.38 -6.73 -10.55
N THR A 64 7.18 -6.82 -9.97
CA THR A 64 5.97 -6.26 -10.59
C THR A 64 5.56 -5.00 -9.84
N THR A 65 5.63 -3.86 -10.52
CA THR A 65 5.15 -2.57 -9.98
C THR A 65 3.72 -2.34 -10.43
N LEU A 66 2.84 -2.04 -9.48
CA LEU A 66 1.44 -1.74 -9.74
C LEU A 66 1.11 -0.28 -9.43
N VAL A 67 0.37 0.37 -10.33
CA VAL A 67 -0.30 1.64 -10.09
C VAL A 67 -1.80 1.40 -10.26
N ASN A 68 -2.56 1.55 -9.17
CA ASN A 68 -4.00 1.33 -9.14
C ASN A 68 -4.72 2.63 -8.74
N ASN A 69 -5.59 3.13 -9.61
CA ASN A 69 -6.51 4.22 -9.32
C ASN A 69 -7.87 3.94 -9.98
N ASP A 70 -8.84 4.84 -9.80
CA ASP A 70 -10.21 4.63 -10.29
C ASP A 70 -10.31 4.55 -11.83
N ASP A 71 -9.32 5.04 -12.57
CA ASP A 71 -9.31 5.06 -14.03
C ASP A 71 -8.59 3.85 -14.64
N LEU A 72 -7.56 3.31 -13.96
CA LEU A 72 -6.74 2.23 -14.50
C LEU A 72 -5.97 1.45 -13.43
N ILE A 73 -5.65 0.20 -13.79
CA ILE A 73 -4.59 -0.61 -13.20
C ILE A 73 -3.48 -0.73 -14.24
N LEU A 74 -2.28 -0.24 -13.90
CA LEU A 74 -1.06 -0.40 -14.69
C LEU A 74 -0.13 -1.35 -13.96
N GLU A 75 0.33 -2.37 -14.69
CA GLU A 75 1.31 -3.32 -14.22
C GLU A 75 2.55 -3.25 -15.10
N PHE A 76 3.71 -3.16 -14.47
CA PHE A 76 5.01 -3.23 -15.14
C PHE A 76 5.86 -4.32 -14.50
N HIS A 77 6.33 -5.27 -15.31
CA HIS A 77 7.28 -6.29 -14.90
C HIS A 77 8.69 -5.91 -15.36
N GLY A 78 9.59 -5.71 -14.41
CA GLY A 78 10.91 -5.15 -14.65
C GLY A 78 11.69 -4.95 -13.36
N ALA A 79 13.01 -4.85 -13.45
CA ALA A 79 13.81 -4.29 -12.36
C ALA A 79 13.48 -2.81 -12.12
N LEU A 80 13.37 -2.39 -10.85
CA LEU A 80 13.18 -0.97 -10.52
C LEU A 80 14.47 -0.18 -10.81
N PRO A 81 14.37 1.02 -11.41
CA PRO A 81 15.52 1.87 -11.66
C PRO A 81 16.02 2.51 -10.36
N THR A 82 17.32 2.79 -10.30
CA THR A 82 17.89 3.73 -9.33
C THR A 82 17.38 5.15 -9.59
N GLY A 83 17.40 6.04 -8.60
CA GLY A 83 16.95 7.43 -8.80
C GLY A 83 17.67 8.46 -7.95
N THR A 84 17.35 9.74 -8.19
CA THR A 84 17.96 10.90 -7.54
C THR A 84 16.94 12.00 -7.26
N HIS A 85 17.09 12.67 -6.11
CA HIS A 85 16.24 13.81 -5.75
C HIS A 85 16.63 15.07 -6.52
N ARG A 86 15.68 15.65 -7.25
CA ARG A 86 15.84 16.95 -7.95
C ARG A 86 14.49 17.66 -8.08
N HIS A 87 14.49 18.97 -7.78
CA HIS A 87 13.29 19.84 -7.84
C HIS A 87 12.07 19.32 -7.05
N GLY A 88 12.28 18.61 -5.94
CA GLY A 88 11.20 18.10 -5.09
C GLY A 88 10.63 16.73 -5.50
N TYR A 89 11.26 16.05 -6.46
CA TYR A 89 10.90 14.70 -6.90
C TYR A 89 12.08 13.75 -6.79
N PHE A 90 11.79 12.48 -6.53
CA PHE A 90 12.71 11.37 -6.79
C PHE A 90 12.55 10.97 -8.27
N ASN A 91 13.61 11.15 -9.06
CA ASN A 91 13.63 10.92 -10.50
C ASN A 91 14.50 9.73 -10.85
#